data_AF-A0A7R9AX29-F1
#
_entry.id   AF-A0A7R9AX29-F1
#
_cell.length_a   1.000
_cell.length_b   1.000
_cell.length_c   1.000
_cell.angle_alpha   90.00
_cell.angle_beta   90.00
_cell.angle_gamma   90.00
#
_symmetry.space_group_name_H-M   'P 1'
#
loop_
_entity.id
_entity.type
_entity.pdbx_description
1 polymer ?
#
loop_
_entity_poly.entity_id
_entity_poly.type
_entity_poly.pdbx_seq_one_letter_code
_entity_poly.pdbx_strand_id
1 'polypeptide(L)'
;MTLPVGVDYSAIRSLSLASRHSTLTPEQEAKFEELSDVDLWKAVNNLKMSNNLLQMENQLIEECLKRNDPITIVGIQQLIEQATINSLAHSRLQAVATSVLQPSGSSVGSRRGTDEALTSPRGSTNRSGSIYKISSILDHMPRLSISQKMGMVLREIEDTRTVLAQYRRQNANNMAVLQAQIESHRESLEEVHDTVDHFEASVVKTHHSKDKITAEKFIKFMDDWLKAANSAMEKLRLRTSSLRQQYQNIRQRMAYRSEMGESLTLIDIEQIEIANIECVTKLSQKNNQLLQLRGIAGQCNIKVNSQKKALQHQLESLEVLGRQLKSKEVQRDGLAQDMISVQQELLQAQRSVNAMRHLHQTYQLPNILDYVKKKAEIEELEKMIKIWNRHNVVQQGMLSTDDRAMKRMIRQDNITREDIFQQSGYTVTTPDNEFFTELNADNKTPTQKPRVIIQDTVSTMKS
;
A
#
# COMPACT_ATOMS: atom_id res chain seq x y z
N MET A 1 -8.04 6.60 -39.15
CA MET A 1 -6.58 6.79 -38.94
C MET A 1 -6.37 7.19 -37.48
N THR A 2 -5.46 6.52 -36.79
CA THR A 2 -5.06 6.85 -35.41
C THR A 2 -4.07 8.01 -35.41
N LEU A 3 -4.29 9.00 -34.55
CA LEU A 3 -3.35 10.12 -34.37
C LEU A 3 -2.10 9.65 -33.59
N PRO A 4 -0.88 10.13 -33.93
CA PRO A 4 0.31 9.84 -33.14
C PRO A 4 0.24 10.55 -31.78
N VAL A 5 0.33 9.80 -30.69
CA VAL A 5 0.54 10.35 -29.35
C VAL A 5 2.04 10.60 -29.17
N GLY A 6 2.43 11.83 -28.81
CA GLY A 6 3.84 12.17 -28.54
C GLY A 6 4.40 13.39 -29.28
N VAL A 7 3.61 14.46 -29.46
CA VAL A 7 4.18 15.76 -29.84
C VAL A 7 4.60 16.50 -28.56
N ASP A 8 5.89 16.81 -28.41
CA ASP A 8 6.38 17.57 -27.28
C ASP A 8 6.12 19.08 -27.48
N TYR A 9 5.08 19.58 -26.80
CA TYR A 9 4.64 20.98 -26.89
C TYR A 9 5.62 21.98 -26.24
N SER A 10 6.70 21.54 -25.58
CA SER A 10 7.71 22.44 -25.01
C SER A 10 8.42 23.27 -26.09
N ALA A 11 8.74 22.65 -27.24
CA ALA A 11 9.36 23.32 -28.38
C ALA A 11 8.47 24.43 -28.98
N ILE A 12 7.15 24.24 -28.97
CA ILE A 12 6.19 25.23 -29.50
C ILE A 12 6.15 26.47 -28.60
N ARG A 13 6.34 26.32 -27.28
CA ARG A 13 6.45 27.46 -26.35
C ARG A 13 7.75 28.26 -26.52
N SER A 14 8.88 27.62 -26.83
CA SER A 14 10.13 28.35 -27.08
C SER A 14 10.13 29.07 -28.44
N LEU A 15 9.52 28.48 -29.47
CA LEU A 15 9.44 29.09 -30.81
C LEU A 15 8.57 30.36 -30.84
N SER A 16 7.49 30.45 -30.07
CA SER A 16 6.67 31.68 -29.99
C SER A 16 7.45 32.90 -29.45
N LEU A 17 8.53 32.68 -28.68
CA LEU A 17 9.42 33.73 -28.19
C LEU A 17 10.44 34.21 -29.23
N ALA A 18 10.65 33.47 -30.33
CA ALA A 18 11.60 33.86 -31.39
C ALA A 18 11.23 35.21 -32.05
N SER A 19 9.95 35.59 -32.04
CA SER A 19 9.46 36.91 -32.48
C SER A 19 10.00 38.09 -31.64
N ARG A 20 10.82 37.86 -30.62
CA ARG A 20 11.53 38.91 -29.85
C ARG A 20 13.02 39.07 -30.19
N HIS A 21 13.63 38.16 -30.95
CA HIS A 21 15.08 38.15 -31.20
C HIS A 21 15.42 37.84 -32.67
N SER A 22 15.14 38.81 -33.55
CA SER A 22 15.67 38.85 -34.93
C SER A 22 16.88 39.78 -35.08
N THR A 23 17.52 40.13 -33.95
CA THR A 23 18.81 40.79 -33.87
C THR A 23 19.72 39.92 -33.03
N LEU A 24 20.83 39.45 -33.61
CA LEU A 24 21.90 38.80 -32.86
C LEU A 24 22.48 39.83 -31.89
N THR A 25 22.57 39.47 -30.60
CA THR A 25 23.43 40.23 -29.69
C THR A 25 24.89 39.87 -29.97
N PRO A 26 25.88 40.74 -29.72
CA PRO A 26 27.29 40.40 -29.93
C PRO A 26 27.74 39.19 -29.08
N GLU A 27 27.06 38.91 -27.96
CA GLU A 27 27.24 37.70 -27.15
C GLU A 27 26.77 36.42 -27.87
N GLN A 28 25.81 36.52 -28.79
CA GLN A 28 25.37 35.40 -29.63
C GLN A 28 26.31 35.18 -30.81
N GLU A 29 26.89 36.25 -31.38
CA GLU A 29 27.88 36.14 -32.46
C GLU A 29 29.14 35.39 -31.99
N ALA A 30 29.68 35.75 -30.83
CA ALA A 30 30.80 35.04 -30.19
C ALA A 30 30.52 33.54 -29.95
N LYS A 31 29.24 33.16 -29.80
CA LYS A 31 28.83 31.78 -29.50
C LYS A 31 28.85 30.84 -30.71
N PHE A 32 29.00 31.36 -31.92
CA PHE A 32 29.16 30.54 -33.13
C PHE A 32 30.60 30.06 -33.34
N GLU A 33 31.61 30.75 -32.79
CA GLU A 33 33.03 30.36 -32.90
C GLU A 33 33.38 29.14 -32.00
N GLU A 34 32.57 28.87 -30.97
CA GLU A 34 32.71 27.71 -30.06
C GLU A 34 31.83 26.51 -30.45
N LEU A 35 31.02 26.60 -31.52
CA LEU A 35 30.03 25.58 -31.87
C LEU A 35 30.59 24.49 -32.80
N SER A 36 30.31 23.22 -32.51
CA SER A 36 30.65 22.10 -33.40
C SER A 36 29.86 22.15 -34.71
N ASP A 37 30.46 21.72 -35.84
CA ASP A 37 29.80 21.57 -37.15
C ASP A 37 28.44 20.86 -37.08
N VAL A 38 28.33 19.85 -36.21
CA VAL A 38 27.10 19.06 -36.01
C VAL A 38 25.99 19.90 -35.36
N ASP A 39 26.35 20.81 -34.47
CA ASP A 39 25.41 21.73 -33.80
C ASP A 39 25.12 22.97 -34.66
N LEU A 40 26.09 23.42 -35.47
CA LEU A 40 25.88 24.42 -36.51
C LEU A 40 24.87 23.94 -37.56
N TRP A 41 24.97 22.68 -38.01
CA TRP A 41 24.00 22.06 -38.91
C TRP A 41 22.58 21.97 -38.31
N LYS A 42 22.48 21.62 -37.01
CA LYS A 42 21.20 21.67 -36.28
C LYS A 42 20.65 23.10 -36.21
N ALA A 43 21.49 24.09 -35.91
CA ALA A 43 21.09 25.49 -35.85
C ALA A 43 20.56 25.99 -37.21
N VAL A 44 21.26 25.69 -38.31
CA VAL A 44 20.82 26.04 -39.68
C VAL A 44 19.48 25.38 -40.03
N ASN A 45 19.27 24.10 -39.69
CA ASN A 45 17.98 23.44 -39.93
C ASN A 45 16.86 23.98 -39.04
N ASN A 46 17.13 24.31 -37.78
CA ASN A 46 16.17 24.95 -36.88
C ASN A 46 15.77 26.34 -37.39
N LEU A 47 16.73 27.13 -37.89
CA LEU A 47 16.47 28.42 -38.54
C LEU A 47 15.64 28.24 -39.83
N LYS A 48 15.96 27.23 -40.65
CA LYS A 48 15.19 26.91 -41.87
C LYS A 48 13.75 26.49 -41.56
N MET A 49 13.53 25.70 -40.51
CA MET A 49 12.19 25.34 -40.03
C MET A 49 11.45 26.57 -39.49
N SER A 50 12.11 27.40 -38.68
CA SER A 50 11.53 28.64 -38.13
C SER A 50 11.10 29.61 -39.24
N ASN A 51 11.94 29.81 -40.26
CA ASN A 51 11.61 30.63 -41.43
C ASN A 51 10.42 30.09 -42.23
N ASN A 52 10.30 28.76 -42.38
CA ASN A 52 9.14 28.14 -43.02
C ASN A 52 7.85 28.36 -42.18
N LEU A 53 7.91 28.17 -40.87
CA LEU A 53 6.78 28.44 -39.97
C LEU A 53 6.36 29.92 -40.01
N LEU A 54 7.31 30.87 -40.02
CA LEU A 54 7.03 32.30 -40.18
C LEU A 54 6.44 32.64 -41.55
N GLN A 55 6.89 31.96 -42.63
CA GLN A 55 6.32 32.13 -43.96
C GLN A 55 4.86 31.64 -44.02
N MET A 56 4.57 30.48 -43.43
CA MET A 56 3.20 29.95 -43.29
C MET A 56 2.31 30.84 -42.41
N GLU A 57 2.85 31.38 -41.32
CA GLU A 57 2.15 32.32 -40.42
C GLU A 57 1.80 33.61 -41.16
N ASN A 58 2.74 34.19 -41.90
CA ASN A 58 2.53 35.38 -42.71
C ASN A 58 1.47 35.14 -43.81
N GLN A 59 1.55 34.00 -44.53
CA GLN A 59 0.54 33.64 -45.53
C GLN A 59 -0.86 33.51 -44.93
N LEU A 60 -1.00 32.90 -43.75
CA LEU A 60 -2.29 32.80 -43.05
C LEU A 60 -2.80 34.19 -42.66
N ILE A 61 -1.96 35.02 -42.05
CA ILE A 61 -2.29 36.39 -41.64
C ILE A 61 -2.70 37.24 -42.84
N GLU A 62 -1.99 37.13 -43.96
CA GLU A 62 -2.33 37.78 -45.22
C GLU A 62 -3.69 37.32 -45.77
N GLU A 63 -3.93 36.02 -45.93
CA GLU A 63 -5.20 35.52 -46.50
C GLU A 63 -6.41 35.82 -45.59
N CYS A 64 -6.22 35.74 -44.27
CA CYS A 64 -7.21 36.18 -43.29
C CYS A 64 -7.54 37.68 -43.46
N LEU A 65 -6.54 38.55 -43.61
CA LEU A 65 -6.75 39.98 -43.84
C LEU A 65 -7.32 40.27 -45.24
N LYS A 66 -6.96 39.53 -46.29
CA LYS A 66 -7.49 39.71 -47.65
C LYS A 66 -9.00 39.47 -47.69
N ARG A 67 -9.49 38.49 -46.93
CA ARG A 67 -10.93 38.19 -46.77
C ARG A 67 -11.67 39.15 -45.84
N ASN A 68 -11.07 39.54 -44.71
CA ASN A 68 -11.77 40.27 -43.65
C ASN A 68 -11.58 41.79 -43.74
N ASP A 69 -10.35 42.27 -43.96
CA ASP A 69 -9.95 43.68 -43.78
C ASP A 69 -8.95 44.13 -44.89
N PRO A 70 -9.32 44.09 -46.19
CA PRO A 70 -8.38 44.32 -47.29
C PRO A 70 -7.73 45.71 -47.29
N ILE A 71 -8.39 46.71 -46.72
CA ILE A 71 -7.86 48.08 -46.55
C ILE A 71 -6.59 48.06 -45.68
N THR A 72 -6.56 47.21 -44.65
CA THR A 72 -5.43 47.09 -43.71
C THR A 72 -4.17 46.60 -44.41
N ILE A 73 -4.27 45.67 -45.36
CA ILE A 73 -3.12 45.22 -46.17
C ILE A 73 -2.60 46.34 -47.05
N VAL A 74 -3.48 47.09 -47.73
CA VAL A 74 -3.07 48.19 -48.59
C VAL A 74 -2.31 49.26 -47.79
N GLY A 75 -2.78 49.58 -46.57
CA GLY A 75 -2.07 50.47 -45.65
C GLY A 75 -0.70 49.93 -45.21
N ILE A 76 -0.61 48.65 -44.83
CA ILE A 76 0.67 48.00 -44.46
C ILE A 76 1.65 48.02 -45.64
N GLN A 77 1.20 47.69 -46.85
CA GLN A 77 2.03 47.68 -48.06
C GLN A 77 2.60 49.07 -48.38
N GLN A 78 1.76 50.11 -48.30
CA GLN A 78 2.17 51.51 -48.49
C GLN A 78 3.15 51.99 -47.41
N LEU A 79 2.98 51.56 -46.15
CA LEU A 79 3.91 51.87 -45.06
C LEU A 79 5.28 51.20 -45.26
N ILE A 80 5.32 49.95 -45.74
CA ILE A 80 6.57 49.25 -46.09
C ILE A 80 7.27 49.97 -47.25
N GLU A 81 6.54 50.36 -48.28
CA GLU A 81 7.08 51.12 -49.42
C GLU A 81 7.70 52.45 -48.95
N GLN A 82 6.98 53.25 -48.16
CA GLN A 82 7.49 54.49 -47.58
C GLN A 82 8.73 54.26 -46.69
N ALA A 83 8.75 53.21 -45.87
CA ALA A 83 9.89 52.87 -45.02
C ALA A 83 11.15 52.52 -45.85
N THR A 84 11.01 51.75 -46.94
CA THR A 84 12.13 51.43 -47.83
C THR A 84 12.67 52.66 -48.57
N ILE A 85 11.79 53.54 -49.06
CA ILE A 85 12.17 54.81 -49.70
C ILE A 85 12.94 55.70 -48.71
N ASN A 86 12.47 55.84 -47.48
CA ASN A 86 13.13 56.65 -46.44
C ASN A 86 14.51 56.07 -46.03
N SER A 87 14.63 54.73 -45.96
CA SER A 87 15.91 54.08 -45.71
C SER A 87 16.92 54.32 -46.86
N LEU A 88 16.47 54.24 -48.11
CA LEU A 88 17.30 54.54 -49.29
C LEU A 88 17.71 56.03 -49.36
N ALA A 89 16.83 56.95 -48.93
CA ALA A 89 17.14 58.36 -48.83
C ALA A 89 18.22 58.64 -47.77
N HIS A 90 18.11 58.06 -46.57
CA HIS A 90 19.14 58.18 -45.54
C HIS A 90 20.48 57.54 -45.94
N SER A 91 20.46 56.42 -46.68
CA SER A 91 21.66 55.82 -47.28
C SER A 91 22.36 56.79 -48.24
N ARG A 92 21.61 57.40 -49.17
CA ARG A 92 22.16 58.40 -50.11
C ARG A 92 22.72 59.64 -49.41
N LEU A 93 22.04 60.16 -48.38
CA LEU A 93 22.49 61.36 -47.67
C LEU A 93 23.82 61.14 -46.93
N GLN A 94 24.06 59.95 -46.35
CA GLN A 94 25.36 59.66 -45.73
C GLN A 94 26.50 59.51 -46.76
N ALA A 95 26.21 59.06 -47.98
CA ALA A 95 27.21 58.96 -49.05
C ALA A 95 27.61 60.33 -49.63
N VAL A 96 26.68 61.27 -49.73
CA VAL A 96 26.96 62.64 -50.22
C VAL A 96 27.75 63.46 -49.19
N ALA A 97 27.48 63.27 -47.89
CA ALA A 97 28.08 64.04 -46.80
C ALA A 97 29.61 63.89 -46.65
N THR A 98 30.24 62.90 -47.30
CA THR A 98 31.70 62.70 -47.27
C THR A 98 32.42 63.21 -48.52
N SER A 99 31.74 63.88 -49.46
CA SER A 99 32.26 64.08 -50.82
C SER A 99 32.54 65.53 -51.24
N VAL A 100 32.09 66.56 -50.49
CA VAL A 100 32.13 67.96 -50.99
C VAL A 100 32.47 68.97 -49.89
N LEU A 101 33.68 69.55 -49.93
CA LEU A 101 33.92 71.02 -49.91
C LEU A 101 35.41 71.40 -49.92
N GLN A 102 35.70 72.50 -50.66
CA GLN A 102 36.90 73.37 -50.70
C GLN A 102 37.90 73.22 -51.87
N PRO A 103 38.59 74.31 -52.32
CA PRO A 103 38.40 75.75 -52.02
C PRO A 103 38.44 76.71 -53.26
N SER A 104 38.39 78.03 -52.97
CA SER A 104 38.92 79.17 -53.77
C SER A 104 38.14 79.71 -54.98
N GLY A 105 38.04 81.03 -55.21
CA GLY A 105 38.40 82.18 -54.34
C GLY A 105 38.46 83.55 -55.04
N SER A 106 38.35 84.65 -54.26
CA SER A 106 38.53 86.08 -54.65
C SER A 106 37.44 86.67 -55.61
N SER A 107 37.09 87.96 -55.66
CA SER A 107 37.36 89.20 -54.89
C SER A 107 36.26 90.26 -55.26
N VAL A 108 36.02 91.43 -54.67
CA VAL A 108 36.42 92.16 -53.43
C VAL A 108 35.39 93.30 -53.18
N GLY A 109 35.25 93.89 -51.98
CA GLY A 109 34.52 95.18 -51.86
C GLY A 109 33.90 95.61 -50.51
N SER A 110 34.69 96.31 -49.68
CA SER A 110 34.28 97.44 -48.78
C SER A 110 33.13 97.30 -47.73
N ARG A 111 33.54 97.42 -46.45
CA ARG A 111 32.83 97.97 -45.24
C ARG A 111 31.86 97.13 -44.39
N ARG A 112 32.12 97.23 -43.07
CA ARG A 112 31.27 96.98 -41.87
C ARG A 112 30.93 95.52 -41.49
N GLY A 113 31.68 95.02 -40.51
CA GLY A 113 31.44 93.79 -39.74
C GLY A 113 32.75 93.38 -39.05
N THR A 114 32.70 92.86 -37.83
CA THR A 114 33.91 92.53 -37.03
C THR A 114 34.18 91.03 -36.96
N ASP A 115 35.28 90.61 -37.58
CA ASP A 115 36.38 89.76 -37.06
C ASP A 115 35.97 88.55 -36.17
N GLU A 116 36.05 87.29 -36.65
CA GLU A 116 37.25 86.40 -36.76
C GLU A 116 37.48 85.51 -35.51
N ALA A 117 37.92 84.23 -35.57
CA ALA A 117 38.15 83.29 -36.69
C ALA A 117 38.35 81.82 -36.17
N LEU A 118 38.74 80.91 -37.08
CA LEU A 118 39.57 79.67 -36.89
C LEU A 118 38.94 78.24 -36.87
N THR A 119 39.34 77.47 -37.91
CA THR A 119 39.72 76.03 -37.93
C THR A 119 38.67 74.90 -38.09
N SER A 120 39.19 73.76 -38.60
CA SER A 120 38.57 72.45 -38.94
C SER A 120 39.72 71.50 -39.34
N PRO A 121 39.57 70.15 -39.46
CA PRO A 121 38.93 69.17 -38.58
C PRO A 121 39.92 68.03 -38.18
N ARG A 122 39.45 66.98 -37.48
CA ARG A 122 40.08 65.64 -37.49
C ARG A 122 39.03 64.53 -37.35
N GLY A 123 39.22 63.41 -38.05
CA GLY A 123 38.31 62.26 -38.05
C GLY A 123 38.59 61.26 -36.91
N SER A 124 38.13 59.99 -36.93
CA SER A 124 37.12 59.28 -37.74
C SER A 124 37.09 57.82 -37.27
N THR A 125 35.94 57.26 -36.89
CA THR A 125 35.71 55.79 -36.77
C THR A 125 34.23 55.42 -36.93
N ASN A 126 33.69 55.46 -38.15
CA ASN A 126 32.39 54.85 -38.46
C ASN A 126 32.56 53.45 -39.05
N ARG A 127 32.08 52.41 -38.36
CA ARG A 127 31.84 51.07 -38.91
C ARG A 127 30.51 50.50 -38.39
N SER A 128 29.89 49.64 -39.20
CA SER A 128 28.74 48.78 -38.84
C SER A 128 27.49 49.47 -38.25
N GLY A 129 26.86 50.36 -39.02
CA GLY A 129 25.62 51.05 -38.62
C GLY A 129 24.43 50.92 -39.57
N SER A 130 24.45 50.01 -40.55
CA SER A 130 23.46 49.99 -41.65
C SER A 130 22.22 49.12 -41.37
N ILE A 131 22.40 47.93 -40.79
CA ILE A 131 21.29 46.97 -40.58
C ILE A 131 20.36 47.46 -39.45
N TYR A 132 20.92 47.95 -38.35
CA TYR A 132 20.17 48.42 -37.17
C TYR A 132 19.14 49.52 -37.47
N LYS A 133 19.37 50.35 -38.51
CA LYS A 133 18.47 51.46 -38.89
C LYS A 133 17.16 51.01 -39.53
N ILE A 134 17.11 49.82 -40.13
CA ILE A 134 15.86 49.24 -40.63
C ILE A 134 15.08 48.62 -39.47
N SER A 135 15.76 47.99 -38.50
CA SER A 135 15.13 47.51 -37.27
C SER A 135 14.38 48.64 -36.56
N SER A 136 15.03 49.78 -36.29
CA SER A 136 14.42 50.87 -35.54
C SER A 136 13.12 51.44 -36.15
N ILE A 137 12.92 51.31 -37.47
CA ILE A 137 11.66 51.72 -38.13
C ILE A 137 10.59 50.62 -37.94
N LEU A 138 10.96 49.34 -38.06
CA LEU A 138 10.08 48.20 -37.83
C LEU A 138 9.79 47.92 -36.35
N ASP A 139 10.59 48.47 -35.43
CA ASP A 139 10.38 48.50 -33.98
C ASP A 139 9.39 49.58 -33.53
N HIS A 140 8.93 50.45 -34.45
CA HIS A 140 7.86 51.43 -34.22
C HIS A 140 6.56 51.10 -34.97
N MET A 141 6.54 50.03 -35.77
CA MET A 141 5.30 49.52 -36.37
C MET A 141 4.39 48.87 -35.31
N PRO A 142 3.05 49.07 -35.37
CA PRO A 142 2.10 48.32 -34.55
C PRO A 142 2.19 46.81 -34.80
N ARG A 143 2.82 46.06 -33.88
CA ARG A 143 2.95 44.60 -33.99
C ARG A 143 1.67 43.93 -33.51
N LEU A 144 1.12 43.02 -34.34
CA LEU A 144 -0.01 42.17 -33.95
C LEU A 144 0.36 41.38 -32.68
N SER A 145 -0.40 41.59 -31.61
CA SER A 145 -0.31 40.84 -30.37
C SER A 145 -0.50 39.34 -30.62
N ILE A 146 0.14 38.49 -29.81
CA ILE A 146 -0.05 37.03 -29.86
C ILE A 146 -1.54 36.68 -29.70
N SER A 147 -2.31 37.47 -28.93
CA SER A 147 -3.76 37.31 -28.80
C SER A 147 -4.52 37.65 -30.09
N GLN A 148 -4.10 38.69 -30.82
CA GLN A 148 -4.69 39.06 -32.12
C GLN A 148 -4.36 38.01 -33.19
N LYS A 149 -3.10 37.57 -33.27
CA LYS A 149 -2.65 36.48 -34.14
C LYS A 149 -3.44 35.18 -33.88
N MET A 150 -3.59 34.80 -32.62
CA MET A 150 -4.42 33.65 -32.22
C MET A 150 -5.89 33.83 -32.62
N GLY A 151 -6.47 35.03 -32.44
CA GLY A 151 -7.84 35.33 -32.88
C GLY A 151 -8.04 35.22 -34.39
N MET A 152 -7.04 35.64 -35.19
CA MET A 152 -7.05 35.48 -36.64
C MET A 152 -6.94 34.01 -37.06
N VAL A 153 -6.04 33.23 -36.45
CA VAL A 153 -5.89 31.79 -36.69
C VAL A 153 -7.16 31.03 -36.31
N LEU A 154 -7.81 31.38 -35.20
CA LEU A 154 -9.08 30.76 -34.79
C LEU A 154 -10.24 31.12 -35.73
N ARG A 155 -10.29 32.35 -36.25
CA ARG A 155 -11.26 32.73 -37.29
C ARG A 155 -11.02 31.95 -38.57
N GLU A 156 -9.79 31.90 -39.06
CA GLU A 156 -9.40 31.15 -40.26
C GLU A 156 -9.77 29.66 -40.17
N ILE A 157 -9.57 29.05 -39.01
CA ILE A 157 -9.97 27.66 -38.74
C ILE A 157 -11.50 27.49 -38.84
N GLU A 158 -12.31 28.48 -38.45
CA GLU A 158 -13.77 28.40 -38.54
C GLU A 158 -14.30 28.77 -39.94
N ASP A 159 -13.70 29.75 -40.62
CA ASP A 159 -13.97 30.08 -42.02
C ASP A 159 -13.70 28.87 -42.93
N THR A 160 -12.56 28.19 -42.74
CA THR A 160 -12.24 26.96 -43.49
C THR A 160 -13.15 25.79 -43.12
N ARG A 161 -13.56 25.64 -41.85
CA ARG A 161 -14.57 24.63 -41.44
C ARG A 161 -15.93 24.87 -42.09
N THR A 162 -16.42 26.11 -42.10
CA THR A 162 -17.74 26.44 -42.66
C THR A 162 -17.76 26.25 -44.18
N VAL A 163 -16.70 26.67 -44.89
CA VAL A 163 -16.54 26.39 -46.33
C VAL A 163 -16.48 24.88 -46.60
N LEU A 164 -15.73 24.09 -45.81
CA LEU A 164 -15.70 22.63 -45.94
C LEU A 164 -17.06 21.98 -45.65
N ALA A 165 -17.84 22.50 -44.70
CA ALA A 165 -19.19 22.03 -44.41
C ALA A 165 -20.17 22.35 -45.54
N GLN A 166 -20.10 23.56 -46.12
CA GLN A 166 -20.87 23.96 -47.29
C GLN A 166 -20.54 23.08 -48.50
N TYR A 167 -19.25 22.87 -48.78
CA TYR A 167 -18.80 22.02 -49.89
C TYR A 167 -19.26 20.56 -49.72
N ARG A 168 -19.15 19.99 -48.51
CA ARG A 168 -19.69 18.65 -48.19
C ARG A 168 -21.21 18.57 -48.41
N ARG A 169 -21.96 19.59 -47.99
CA ARG A 169 -23.43 19.65 -48.19
C ARG A 169 -23.78 19.76 -49.68
N GLN A 170 -23.06 20.58 -50.44
CA GLN A 170 -23.26 20.71 -51.88
C GLN A 170 -22.92 19.40 -52.61
N ASN A 171 -21.82 18.74 -52.26
CA ASN A 171 -21.45 17.45 -52.86
C ASN A 171 -22.46 16.35 -52.52
N ALA A 172 -22.97 16.30 -51.27
CA ALA A 172 -24.02 15.37 -50.89
C ALA A 172 -25.34 15.60 -51.65
N ASN A 173 -25.75 16.87 -51.81
CA ASN A 173 -26.90 17.23 -52.64
C ASN A 173 -26.71 16.81 -54.11
N ASN A 174 -25.54 17.11 -54.69
CA ASN A 174 -25.22 16.75 -56.08
C ASN A 174 -25.23 15.23 -56.28
N MET A 175 -24.66 14.47 -55.34
CA MET A 175 -24.68 13.00 -55.37
C MET A 175 -26.10 12.44 -55.31
N ALA A 176 -26.96 13.00 -54.45
CA ALA A 176 -28.37 12.61 -54.37
C ALA A 176 -29.16 12.94 -55.64
N VAL A 177 -28.88 14.09 -56.28
CA VAL A 177 -29.49 14.46 -57.57
C VAL A 177 -29.04 13.51 -58.69
N LEU A 178 -27.74 13.20 -58.78
CA LEU A 178 -27.21 12.26 -59.76
C LEU A 178 -27.76 10.84 -59.56
N GLN A 179 -27.90 10.38 -58.30
CA GLN A 179 -28.54 9.10 -57.98
C GLN A 179 -30.01 9.08 -58.41
N ALA A 180 -30.77 10.15 -58.15
CA ALA A 180 -32.17 10.26 -58.59
C ALA A 180 -32.30 10.31 -60.12
N GLN A 181 -31.36 10.94 -60.83
CA GLN A 181 -31.30 10.92 -62.29
C GLN A 181 -31.00 9.51 -62.84
N ILE A 182 -30.03 8.80 -62.25
CA ILE A 182 -29.69 7.42 -62.64
C ILE A 182 -30.90 6.50 -62.45
N GLU A 183 -31.58 6.55 -61.29
CA GLU A 183 -32.76 5.71 -61.06
C GLU A 183 -33.93 6.09 -61.98
N SER A 184 -34.19 7.38 -62.20
CA SER A 184 -35.23 7.83 -63.14
C SER A 184 -34.95 7.41 -64.58
N HIS A 185 -33.68 7.36 -65.01
CA HIS A 185 -33.30 6.79 -66.30
C HIS A 185 -33.40 5.25 -66.32
N ARG A 186 -33.18 4.58 -65.18
CA ARG A 186 -33.37 3.12 -65.05
C ARG A 186 -34.85 2.74 -65.16
N GLU A 187 -35.72 3.41 -64.41
CA GLU A 187 -37.18 3.27 -64.47
C GLU A 187 -37.72 3.58 -65.88
N SER A 188 -37.25 4.66 -66.51
CA SER A 188 -37.67 5.03 -67.87
C SER A 188 -37.20 4.03 -68.94
N LEU A 189 -36.03 3.39 -68.77
CA LEU A 189 -35.57 2.34 -69.68
C LEU A 189 -36.37 1.04 -69.50
N GLU A 190 -36.75 0.72 -68.27
CA GLU A 190 -37.65 -0.40 -67.93
C GLU A 190 -39.04 -0.18 -68.56
N GLU A 191 -39.63 1.00 -68.43
CA GLU A 191 -40.91 1.38 -69.07
C GLU A 191 -40.83 1.35 -70.61
N VAL A 192 -39.71 1.77 -71.21
CA VAL A 192 -39.50 1.68 -72.67
C VAL A 192 -39.38 0.22 -73.12
N HIS A 193 -38.73 -0.65 -72.35
CA HIS A 193 -38.66 -2.08 -72.67
C HIS A 193 -40.04 -2.75 -72.57
N ASP A 194 -40.78 -2.51 -71.47
CA ASP A 194 -42.13 -3.04 -71.26
C ASP A 194 -43.10 -2.59 -72.37
N THR A 195 -43.02 -1.32 -72.79
CA THR A 195 -43.89 -0.80 -73.86
C THR A 195 -43.51 -1.32 -75.24
N VAL A 196 -42.23 -1.59 -75.53
CA VAL A 196 -41.78 -2.29 -76.74
C VAL A 196 -42.25 -3.75 -76.73
N ASP A 197 -42.06 -4.48 -75.64
CA ASP A 197 -42.49 -5.88 -75.53
C ASP A 197 -44.01 -6.01 -75.62
N HIS A 198 -44.76 -5.08 -75.01
CA HIS A 198 -46.22 -5.02 -75.12
C HIS A 198 -46.69 -4.64 -76.54
N PHE A 199 -45.98 -3.76 -77.24
CA PHE A 199 -46.23 -3.45 -78.65
C PHE A 199 -45.96 -4.66 -79.55
N GLU A 200 -44.82 -5.33 -79.38
CA GLU A 200 -44.51 -6.55 -80.12
C GLU A 200 -45.57 -7.62 -79.85
N ALA A 201 -45.92 -7.88 -78.59
CA ALA A 201 -46.92 -8.87 -78.22
C ALA A 201 -48.29 -8.58 -78.85
N SER A 202 -48.74 -7.32 -78.78
CA SER A 202 -50.11 -6.94 -79.15
C SER A 202 -50.28 -6.68 -80.65
N VAL A 203 -49.31 -6.00 -81.29
CA VAL A 203 -49.40 -5.49 -82.66
C VAL A 203 -48.66 -6.36 -83.66
N VAL A 204 -47.50 -6.94 -83.30
CA VAL A 204 -46.63 -7.70 -84.22
C VAL A 204 -46.90 -9.20 -84.15
N LYS A 205 -46.76 -9.79 -82.96
CA LYS A 205 -46.84 -11.25 -82.69
C LYS A 205 -48.27 -11.81 -82.82
N THR A 206 -49.30 -10.95 -82.93
CA THR A 206 -50.68 -11.36 -83.28
C THR A 206 -50.92 -11.50 -84.79
N HIS A 207 -49.89 -11.40 -85.64
CA HIS A 207 -49.98 -11.62 -87.09
C HIS A 207 -48.96 -12.66 -87.59
N HIS A 208 -49.38 -13.56 -88.49
CA HIS A 208 -48.55 -14.63 -89.04
C HIS A 208 -47.75 -14.16 -90.27
N SER A 209 -46.75 -13.29 -90.06
CA SER A 209 -45.61 -12.98 -90.96
C SER A 209 -45.87 -12.51 -92.42
N LYS A 210 -47.11 -12.49 -92.91
CA LYS A 210 -47.48 -12.07 -94.28
C LYS A 210 -48.66 -11.11 -94.35
N ASP A 211 -49.51 -11.08 -93.32
CA ASP A 211 -50.61 -10.12 -93.23
C ASP A 211 -50.08 -8.73 -92.89
N LYS A 212 -50.59 -7.71 -93.57
CA LYS A 212 -50.30 -6.30 -93.23
C LYS A 212 -50.91 -5.99 -91.86
N ILE A 213 -50.13 -5.31 -91.00
CA ILE A 213 -50.60 -4.83 -89.68
C ILE A 213 -51.85 -3.98 -89.90
N THR A 214 -52.96 -4.38 -89.28
CA THR A 214 -54.24 -3.64 -89.39
C THR A 214 -54.14 -2.32 -88.64
N ALA A 215 -54.40 -1.20 -89.32
CA ALA A 215 -54.31 0.14 -88.73
C ALA A 215 -55.14 0.28 -87.44
N GLU A 216 -56.29 -0.40 -87.36
CA GLU A 216 -57.16 -0.47 -86.18
C GLU A 216 -56.45 -0.99 -84.92
N LYS A 217 -55.56 -1.99 -85.05
CA LYS A 217 -54.77 -2.51 -83.91
C LYS A 217 -53.75 -1.48 -83.43
N PHE A 218 -53.08 -0.80 -84.37
CA PHE A 218 -52.13 0.26 -84.04
C PHE A 218 -52.82 1.45 -83.36
N ILE A 219 -53.95 1.90 -83.92
CA ILE A 219 -54.79 2.96 -83.33
C ILE A 219 -55.21 2.54 -81.92
N LYS A 220 -55.75 1.34 -81.72
CA LYS A 220 -56.15 0.85 -80.40
C LYS A 220 -54.99 0.81 -79.41
N PHE A 221 -53.81 0.33 -79.82
CA PHE A 221 -52.62 0.35 -78.96
C PHE A 221 -52.26 1.77 -78.52
N MET A 222 -52.23 2.73 -79.46
CA MET A 222 -51.95 4.13 -79.14
C MET A 222 -53.01 4.73 -78.20
N ASP A 223 -54.27 4.39 -78.42
CA ASP A 223 -55.41 4.83 -77.60
C ASP A 223 -55.30 4.29 -76.15
N ASP A 224 -54.96 3.00 -76.00
CA ASP A 224 -54.84 2.35 -74.70
C ASP A 224 -53.54 2.77 -73.97
N TRP A 225 -52.44 3.02 -74.69
CA TRP A 225 -51.22 3.66 -74.17
C TRP A 225 -51.47 5.09 -73.69
N LEU A 226 -52.20 5.91 -74.47
CA LEU A 226 -52.59 7.27 -74.06
C LEU A 226 -53.50 7.26 -72.81
N LYS A 227 -54.40 6.28 -72.68
CA LYS A 227 -55.22 6.11 -71.45
C LYS A 227 -54.34 5.74 -70.24
N ALA A 228 -53.36 4.85 -70.43
CA ALA A 228 -52.41 4.48 -69.38
C ALA A 228 -51.54 5.67 -68.93
N ALA A 229 -50.96 6.41 -69.88
CA ALA A 229 -50.16 7.60 -69.62
C ALA A 229 -50.95 8.70 -68.88
N ASN A 230 -52.20 8.96 -69.29
CA ASN A 230 -53.08 9.90 -68.58
C ASN A 230 -53.41 9.43 -67.14
N SER A 231 -53.62 8.12 -66.94
CA SER A 231 -53.81 7.55 -65.60
C SER A 231 -52.57 7.69 -64.72
N ALA A 232 -51.37 7.46 -65.27
CA ALA A 232 -50.10 7.66 -64.58
C ALA A 232 -49.87 9.14 -64.23
N MET A 233 -50.12 10.05 -65.17
CA MET A 233 -50.01 11.50 -64.96
C MET A 233 -50.91 11.99 -63.82
N GLU A 234 -52.17 11.54 -63.74
CA GLU A 234 -53.06 11.97 -62.65
C GLU A 234 -52.63 11.39 -61.29
N LYS A 235 -52.19 10.13 -61.23
CA LYS A 235 -51.60 9.54 -60.02
C LYS A 235 -50.38 10.34 -59.53
N LEU A 236 -49.49 10.74 -60.45
CA LEU A 236 -48.32 11.57 -60.15
C LEU A 236 -48.72 12.98 -59.71
N ARG A 237 -49.75 13.59 -60.33
CA ARG A 237 -50.29 14.91 -59.93
C ARG A 237 -50.85 14.90 -58.52
N LEU A 238 -51.66 13.89 -58.17
CA LEU A 238 -52.21 13.69 -56.83
C LEU A 238 -51.10 13.43 -55.79
N ARG A 239 -50.15 12.54 -56.09
CA ARG A 239 -49.00 12.26 -55.21
C ARG A 239 -48.14 13.50 -54.98
N THR A 240 -47.89 14.29 -56.02
CA THR A 240 -47.16 15.57 -55.94
C THR A 240 -47.90 16.58 -55.07
N SER A 241 -49.23 16.68 -55.19
CA SER A 241 -50.05 17.57 -54.35
C SER A 241 -49.98 17.16 -52.87
N SER A 242 -50.15 15.87 -52.57
CA SER A 242 -50.04 15.34 -51.20
C SER A 242 -48.65 15.56 -50.60
N LEU A 243 -47.58 15.29 -51.36
CA LEU A 243 -46.20 15.48 -50.90
C LEU A 243 -45.86 16.96 -50.66
N ARG A 244 -46.39 17.88 -51.49
CA ARG A 244 -46.30 19.33 -51.25
C ARG A 244 -47.01 19.75 -49.96
N GLN A 245 -48.18 19.20 -49.68
CA GLN A 245 -48.91 19.47 -48.43
C GLN A 245 -48.13 18.93 -47.21
N GLN A 246 -47.61 17.70 -47.28
CA GLN A 246 -46.76 17.13 -46.23
C GLN A 246 -45.50 17.97 -46.00
N TYR A 247 -44.82 18.40 -47.06
CA TYR A 247 -43.66 19.29 -46.98
C TYR A 247 -43.99 20.61 -46.30
N GLN A 248 -45.09 21.29 -46.67
CA GLN A 248 -45.48 22.53 -46.00
C GLN A 248 -45.88 22.31 -44.54
N ASN A 249 -46.58 21.22 -44.21
CA ASN A 249 -46.91 20.86 -42.82
C ASN A 249 -45.65 20.62 -41.97
N ILE A 250 -44.65 19.91 -42.51
CA ILE A 250 -43.35 19.68 -41.84
C ILE A 250 -42.58 21.00 -41.71
N ARG A 251 -42.52 21.80 -42.78
CA ARG A 251 -41.87 23.11 -42.79
C ARG A 251 -42.51 24.08 -41.80
N GLN A 252 -43.84 24.09 -41.67
CA GLN A 252 -44.57 24.86 -40.65
C GLN A 252 -44.27 24.35 -39.24
N ARG A 253 -44.22 23.03 -39.01
CA ARG A 253 -43.80 22.46 -37.71
C ARG A 253 -42.36 22.81 -37.35
N MET A 254 -41.46 22.85 -38.32
CA MET A 254 -40.06 23.27 -38.13
C MET A 254 -39.94 24.79 -37.90
N ALA A 255 -40.69 25.62 -38.63
CA ALA A 255 -40.76 27.07 -38.40
C ALA A 255 -41.32 27.37 -37.01
N TYR A 256 -42.46 26.77 -36.65
CA TYR A 256 -43.06 26.87 -35.31
C TYR A 256 -42.08 26.43 -34.21
N ARG A 257 -41.38 25.29 -34.36
CA ARG A 257 -40.32 24.87 -33.43
C ARG A 257 -39.08 25.78 -33.41
N SER A 258 -38.86 26.61 -34.44
CA SER A 258 -37.75 27.57 -34.51
C SER A 258 -38.15 28.96 -34.02
N GLU A 259 -39.43 29.32 -34.10
CA GLU A 259 -40.01 30.62 -33.69
C GLU A 259 -40.46 30.60 -32.23
N MET A 260 -41.03 29.48 -31.76
CA MET A 260 -41.10 29.16 -30.33
C MET A 260 -39.72 28.78 -29.78
N GLY A 261 -38.81 28.37 -30.67
CA GLY A 261 -37.43 28.03 -30.37
C GLY A 261 -37.28 26.92 -29.33
N GLU A 262 -36.19 27.01 -28.57
CA GLU A 262 -35.94 26.21 -27.37
C GLU A 262 -36.59 26.85 -26.12
N SER A 263 -37.64 27.68 -26.29
CA SER A 263 -38.41 28.18 -25.16
C SER A 263 -39.26 27.05 -24.58
N LEU A 264 -38.80 26.50 -23.45
CA LEU A 264 -39.67 25.86 -22.48
C LEU A 264 -40.91 26.75 -22.28
N THR A 265 -42.10 26.17 -22.37
CA THR A 265 -43.32 26.88 -21.96
C THR A 265 -43.33 27.00 -20.44
N LEU A 266 -44.11 27.94 -19.89
CA LEU A 266 -44.26 28.06 -18.44
C LEU A 266 -44.72 26.73 -17.80
N ILE A 267 -45.55 25.96 -18.51
CA ILE A 267 -46.04 24.64 -18.10
C ILE A 267 -44.90 23.61 -18.05
N ASP A 268 -43.95 23.65 -18.99
CA ASP A 268 -42.77 22.76 -18.95
C ASP A 268 -41.86 23.10 -17.75
N ILE A 269 -41.71 24.39 -17.43
CA ILE A 269 -40.94 24.86 -16.27
C ILE A 269 -41.62 24.41 -14.96
N GLU A 270 -42.93 24.62 -14.83
CA GLU A 270 -43.72 24.15 -13.68
C GLU A 270 -43.67 22.62 -13.56
N GLN A 271 -43.73 21.88 -14.67
CA GLN A 271 -43.63 20.41 -14.65
C GLN A 271 -42.24 19.93 -14.19
N ILE A 272 -41.16 20.61 -14.60
CA ILE A 272 -39.80 20.34 -14.12
C ILE A 272 -39.67 20.68 -12.63
N GLU A 273 -40.25 21.78 -12.16
CA GLU A 273 -40.25 22.15 -10.74
C GLU A 273 -41.01 21.15 -9.87
N ILE A 274 -42.22 20.73 -10.29
CA ILE A 274 -43.00 19.68 -9.63
C ILE A 274 -42.22 18.36 -9.57
N ALA A 275 -41.61 17.94 -10.68
CA ALA A 275 -40.80 16.72 -10.73
C ALA A 275 -39.55 16.81 -9.82
N ASN A 276 -38.93 17.99 -9.71
CA ASN A 276 -37.81 18.23 -8.81
C ASN A 276 -38.25 18.18 -7.34
N ILE A 277 -39.38 18.81 -6.98
CA ILE A 277 -39.97 18.74 -5.63
C ILE A 277 -40.30 17.29 -5.27
N GLU A 278 -40.88 16.52 -6.19
CA GLU A 278 -41.16 15.09 -5.97
C GLU A 278 -39.87 14.27 -5.79
N CYS A 279 -38.82 14.58 -6.55
CA CYS A 279 -37.51 13.93 -6.44
C CYS A 279 -36.82 14.26 -5.09
N VAL A 280 -36.81 15.53 -4.69
CA VAL A 280 -36.21 16.02 -3.43
C VAL A 280 -36.95 15.46 -2.21
N THR A 281 -38.29 15.38 -2.25
CA THR A 281 -39.08 14.77 -1.17
C THR A 281 -38.84 13.26 -1.06
N LYS A 282 -38.81 12.52 -2.19
CA LYS A 282 -38.41 11.10 -2.22
C LYS A 282 -36.98 10.89 -1.70
N LEU A 283 -36.02 11.74 -2.09
CA LEU A 283 -34.63 11.69 -1.64
C LEU A 283 -34.52 11.93 -0.13
N SER A 284 -35.24 12.93 0.39
CA SER A 284 -35.33 13.22 1.82
C SER A 284 -35.92 12.04 2.61
N GLN A 285 -37.01 11.42 2.11
CA GLN A 285 -37.59 10.21 2.72
C GLN A 285 -36.57 9.06 2.77
N LYS A 286 -35.87 8.77 1.66
CA LYS A 286 -34.84 7.72 1.63
C LYS A 286 -33.63 8.03 2.51
N ASN A 287 -33.21 9.29 2.62
CA ASN A 287 -32.12 9.70 3.50
C ASN A 287 -32.51 9.53 4.99
N ASN A 288 -33.75 9.89 5.36
CA ASN A 288 -34.27 9.66 6.71
C ASN A 288 -34.37 8.17 7.05
N GLN A 289 -34.84 7.32 6.13
CA GLN A 289 -34.81 5.86 6.28
C GLN A 289 -33.38 5.32 6.45
N LEU A 290 -32.43 5.80 5.65
CA LEU A 290 -31.01 5.42 5.76
C LEU A 290 -30.41 5.85 7.12
N LEU A 291 -30.77 7.03 7.63
CA LEU A 291 -30.31 7.53 8.93
C LEU A 291 -30.86 6.68 10.08
N GLN A 292 -32.15 6.31 10.03
CA GLN A 292 -32.76 5.39 10.99
C GLN A 292 -32.08 4.02 10.98
N LEU A 293 -31.85 3.43 9.80
CA LEU A 293 -31.16 2.15 9.65
C LEU A 293 -29.71 2.21 10.15
N ARG A 294 -28.99 3.31 9.90
CA ARG A 294 -27.64 3.54 10.47
C ARG A 294 -27.68 3.64 12.00
N GLY A 295 -28.68 4.29 12.57
CA GLY A 295 -28.90 4.35 14.01
C GLY A 295 -29.12 2.95 14.63
N ILE A 296 -30.01 2.16 14.04
CA ILE A 296 -30.30 0.77 14.46
C ILE A 296 -29.05 -0.11 14.33
N ALA A 297 -28.31 -0.01 13.23
CA ALA A 297 -27.06 -0.75 13.02
C ALA A 297 -25.99 -0.37 14.06
N GLY A 298 -25.87 0.92 14.39
CA GLY A 298 -24.98 1.41 15.45
C GLY A 298 -25.35 0.85 16.83
N GLN A 299 -26.64 0.92 17.21
CA GLN A 299 -27.15 0.35 18.47
C GLN A 299 -26.93 -1.17 18.54
N CYS A 300 -27.18 -1.89 17.45
CA CYS A 300 -26.94 -3.33 17.33
C CYS A 300 -25.45 -3.65 17.54
N ASN A 301 -24.55 -2.93 16.86
CA ASN A 301 -23.10 -3.10 17.01
C ASN A 301 -22.62 -2.80 18.45
N ILE A 302 -23.17 -1.77 19.11
CA ILE A 302 -22.88 -1.48 20.53
C ILE A 302 -23.35 -2.65 21.43
N LYS A 303 -24.56 -3.18 21.20
CA LYS A 303 -25.10 -4.31 21.97
C LYS A 303 -24.27 -5.59 21.78
N VAL A 304 -23.89 -5.92 20.54
CA VAL A 304 -23.03 -7.07 20.22
C VAL A 304 -21.65 -6.93 20.85
N ASN A 305 -21.02 -5.75 20.80
CA ASN A 305 -19.73 -5.53 21.46
C ASN A 305 -19.81 -5.58 22.99
N SER A 306 -20.92 -5.12 23.58
CA SER A 306 -21.19 -5.27 25.02
C SER A 306 -21.31 -6.75 25.41
N GLN A 307 -22.11 -7.52 24.67
CA GLN A 307 -22.26 -8.97 24.89
C GLN A 307 -20.94 -9.72 24.68
N LYS A 308 -20.13 -9.33 23.67
CA LYS A 308 -18.78 -9.90 23.45
C LYS A 308 -17.86 -9.67 24.64
N LYS A 309 -17.85 -8.47 25.23
CA LYS A 309 -17.06 -8.16 26.44
C LYS A 309 -17.55 -8.95 27.66
N ALA A 310 -18.86 -9.06 27.85
CA ALA A 310 -19.44 -9.86 28.94
C ALA A 310 -19.07 -11.35 28.82
N LEU A 311 -19.15 -11.92 27.61
CA LEU A 311 -18.70 -13.28 27.32
C LEU A 311 -17.20 -13.45 27.59
N GLN A 312 -16.37 -12.49 27.18
CA GLN A 312 -14.93 -12.52 27.41
C GLN A 312 -14.60 -12.55 28.92
N HIS A 313 -15.21 -11.69 29.73
CA HIS A 313 -15.03 -11.72 31.18
C HIS A 313 -15.54 -13.02 31.83
N GLN A 314 -16.60 -13.65 31.29
CA GLN A 314 -17.04 -14.97 31.74
C GLN A 314 -16.01 -16.06 31.40
N LEU A 315 -15.39 -16.03 30.22
CA LEU A 315 -14.30 -16.94 29.84
C LEU A 315 -13.05 -16.73 30.72
N GLU A 316 -12.62 -15.49 30.93
CA GLU A 316 -11.52 -15.12 31.83
C GLU A 316 -11.77 -15.63 33.27
N SER A 317 -13.01 -15.48 33.76
CA SER A 317 -13.43 -16.00 35.07
C SER A 317 -13.42 -17.53 35.13
N LEU A 318 -13.90 -18.22 34.10
CA LEU A 318 -13.84 -19.69 34.00
C LEU A 318 -12.41 -20.21 33.94
N GLU A 319 -11.49 -19.51 33.26
CA GLU A 319 -10.06 -19.87 33.30
C GLU A 319 -9.45 -19.68 34.70
N VAL A 320 -9.76 -18.58 35.39
CA VAL A 320 -9.29 -18.33 36.76
C VAL A 320 -9.83 -19.41 37.70
N LEU A 321 -11.10 -19.75 37.60
CA LEU A 321 -11.72 -20.81 38.37
C LEU A 321 -11.12 -22.19 38.04
N GLY A 322 -10.82 -22.48 36.77
CA GLY A 322 -10.12 -23.69 36.35
C GLY A 322 -8.70 -23.79 36.89
N ARG A 323 -7.96 -22.67 36.93
CA ARG A 323 -6.63 -22.59 37.57
C ARG A 323 -6.73 -22.81 39.09
N GLN A 324 -7.73 -22.23 39.75
CA GLN A 324 -8.00 -22.44 41.18
C GLN A 324 -8.40 -23.89 41.50
N LEU A 325 -9.24 -24.51 40.67
CA LEU A 325 -9.70 -25.90 40.84
C LEU A 325 -8.51 -26.86 40.74
N LYS A 326 -7.66 -26.73 39.71
CA LYS A 326 -6.41 -27.51 39.59
C LYS A 326 -5.48 -27.31 40.79
N SER A 327 -5.34 -26.08 41.29
CA SER A 327 -4.55 -25.80 42.49
C SER A 327 -5.13 -26.47 43.74
N LYS A 328 -6.46 -26.51 43.87
CA LYS A 328 -7.17 -27.19 44.96
C LYS A 328 -7.15 -28.71 44.86
N GLU A 329 -7.15 -29.26 43.65
CA GLU A 329 -6.96 -30.68 43.37
C GLU A 329 -5.57 -31.14 43.84
N VAL A 330 -4.50 -30.43 43.44
CA VAL A 330 -3.13 -30.71 43.93
C VAL A 330 -3.01 -30.56 45.46
N GLN A 331 -3.67 -29.57 46.07
CA GLN A 331 -3.70 -29.43 47.54
C GLN A 331 -4.44 -30.57 48.23
N ARG A 332 -5.57 -31.04 47.66
CA ARG A 332 -6.32 -32.21 48.15
C ARG A 332 -5.46 -33.47 48.09
N ASP A 333 -4.74 -33.66 46.98
CA ASP A 333 -3.98 -34.89 46.74
C ASP A 333 -2.74 -34.96 47.64
N GLY A 334 -2.08 -33.82 47.89
CA GLY A 334 -1.07 -33.69 48.94
C GLY A 334 -1.61 -34.05 50.32
N LEU A 335 -2.73 -33.44 50.74
CA LEU A 335 -3.36 -33.74 52.03
C LEU A 335 -3.83 -35.20 52.17
N ALA A 336 -4.24 -35.84 51.07
CA ALA A 336 -4.58 -37.26 51.06
C ALA A 336 -3.34 -38.15 51.28
N GLN A 337 -2.20 -37.78 50.69
CA GLN A 337 -0.92 -38.46 50.90
C GLN A 337 -0.39 -38.23 52.33
N ASP A 338 -0.50 -37.02 52.86
CA ASP A 338 -0.13 -36.69 54.24
C ASP A 338 -0.98 -37.49 55.25
N MET A 339 -2.30 -37.60 55.01
CA MET A 339 -3.20 -38.41 55.82
C MET A 339 -2.79 -39.90 55.83
N ILE A 340 -2.32 -40.43 54.70
CA ILE A 340 -1.79 -41.80 54.62
C ILE A 340 -0.49 -41.93 55.43
N SER A 341 0.43 -40.95 55.39
CA SER A 341 1.66 -40.96 56.21
C SER A 341 1.33 -40.93 57.70
N VAL A 342 0.49 -39.99 58.13
CA VAL A 342 0.06 -39.84 59.53
C VAL A 342 -0.67 -41.10 60.02
N GLN A 343 -1.45 -41.77 59.18
CA GLN A 343 -2.08 -43.05 59.55
C GLN A 343 -1.03 -44.18 59.73
N GLN A 344 0.01 -44.23 58.90
CA GLN A 344 1.11 -45.19 59.07
C GLN A 344 1.94 -44.90 60.33
N GLU A 345 2.25 -43.63 60.60
CA GLU A 345 2.94 -43.18 61.82
C GLU A 345 2.13 -43.49 63.07
N LEU A 346 0.81 -43.25 63.07
CA LEU A 346 -0.10 -43.60 64.16
C LEU A 346 -0.12 -45.11 64.42
N LEU A 347 -0.12 -45.93 63.36
CA LEU A 347 -0.03 -47.40 63.49
C LEU A 347 1.34 -47.84 64.06
N GLN A 348 2.44 -47.18 63.69
CA GLN A 348 3.76 -47.45 64.28
C GLN A 348 3.84 -47.02 65.76
N ALA A 349 3.34 -45.83 66.08
CA ALA A 349 3.26 -45.34 67.46
C ALA A 349 2.40 -46.25 68.33
N GLN A 350 1.23 -46.67 67.85
CA GLN A 350 0.35 -47.60 68.58
C GLN A 350 0.99 -48.98 68.77
N ARG A 351 1.76 -49.50 67.79
CA ARG A 351 2.58 -50.70 67.97
C ARG A 351 3.64 -50.52 69.07
N SER A 352 4.35 -49.39 69.05
CA SER A 352 5.36 -49.05 70.08
C SER A 352 4.75 -48.95 71.48
N VAL A 353 3.65 -48.22 71.64
CA VAL A 353 2.93 -48.08 72.93
C VAL A 353 2.37 -49.42 73.41
N ASN A 354 1.85 -50.27 72.51
CA ASN A 354 1.42 -51.62 72.86
C ASN A 354 2.60 -52.50 73.31
N ALA A 355 3.75 -52.42 72.63
CA ALA A 355 4.97 -53.14 73.02
C ALA A 355 5.50 -52.67 74.39
N MET A 356 5.51 -51.35 74.65
CA MET A 356 5.85 -50.79 75.98
C MET A 356 4.86 -51.25 77.06
N ARG A 357 3.55 -51.30 76.77
CA ARG A 357 2.56 -51.85 77.72
C ARG A 357 2.79 -53.34 78.01
N HIS A 358 3.08 -54.15 77.00
CA HIS A 358 3.43 -55.56 77.19
C HIS A 358 4.71 -55.72 78.03
N LEU A 359 5.76 -54.94 77.73
CA LEU A 359 7.01 -54.94 78.50
C LEU A 359 6.74 -54.58 79.96
N HIS A 360 5.97 -53.52 80.22
CA HIS A 360 5.60 -53.10 81.57
C HIS A 360 4.76 -54.15 82.32
N GLN A 361 3.88 -54.87 81.64
CA GLN A 361 3.12 -56.00 82.22
C GLN A 361 4.00 -57.24 82.51
N THR A 362 5.06 -57.45 81.72
CA THR A 362 6.00 -58.58 81.88
C THR A 362 7.09 -58.27 82.92
N TYR A 363 7.40 -56.99 83.14
CA TYR A 363 8.47 -56.52 84.01
C TYR A 363 8.06 -56.59 85.50
N GLN A 364 8.24 -57.77 86.10
CA GLN A 364 8.20 -57.90 87.55
C GLN A 364 9.55 -57.46 88.15
N LEU A 365 9.52 -56.51 89.08
CA LEU A 365 10.71 -56.13 89.84
C LEU A 365 11.13 -57.31 90.74
N PRO A 366 12.44 -57.62 90.85
CA PRO A 366 12.94 -58.55 91.86
C PRO A 366 12.45 -58.16 93.26
N ASN A 367 11.93 -59.13 94.01
CA ASN A 367 11.31 -58.85 95.30
C ASN A 367 12.32 -58.23 96.28
N ILE A 368 11.97 -57.07 96.84
CA ILE A 368 12.80 -56.32 97.79
C ILE A 368 13.19 -57.21 98.98
N LEU A 369 12.32 -58.13 99.41
CA LEU A 369 12.61 -59.08 100.48
C LEU A 369 13.78 -60.02 100.15
N ASP A 370 13.97 -60.39 98.89
CA ASP A 370 15.06 -61.30 98.49
C ASP A 370 16.40 -60.56 98.36
N TYR A 371 16.37 -59.29 97.94
CA TYR A 371 17.53 -58.40 98.08
C TYR A 371 17.91 -58.17 99.56
N VAL A 372 16.92 -57.95 100.44
CA VAL A 372 17.15 -57.78 101.89
C VAL A 372 17.67 -59.08 102.53
N LYS A 373 17.18 -60.27 102.15
CA LYS A 373 17.75 -61.56 102.59
C LYS A 373 19.21 -61.67 102.18
N LYS A 374 19.53 -61.47 100.89
CA LYS A 374 20.92 -61.56 100.38
C LYS A 374 21.83 -60.51 101.02
N LYS A 375 21.30 -59.32 101.36
CA LYS A 375 22.02 -58.29 102.13
C LYS A 375 22.33 -58.75 103.56
N ALA A 376 21.36 -59.33 104.27
CA ALA A 376 21.55 -59.85 105.63
C ALA A 376 22.52 -61.03 105.69
N GLU A 377 22.45 -61.93 104.71
CA GLU A 377 23.35 -63.09 104.53
C GLU A 377 24.82 -62.64 104.34
N ILE A 378 25.06 -61.57 103.57
CA ILE A 378 26.38 -60.94 103.47
C ILE A 378 26.84 -60.37 104.82
N GLU A 379 25.97 -59.65 105.54
CA GLU A 379 26.31 -59.08 106.85
C GLU A 379 26.56 -60.14 107.94
N GLU A 380 25.99 -61.34 107.81
CA GLU A 380 26.25 -62.48 108.69
C GLU A 380 27.59 -63.15 108.37
N LEU A 381 27.92 -63.32 107.09
CA LEU A 381 29.24 -63.78 106.64
C LEU A 381 30.36 -62.80 107.07
N GLU A 382 30.15 -61.49 106.97
CA GLU A 382 31.09 -60.49 107.49
C GLU A 382 31.34 -60.61 109.01
N LYS A 383 30.32 -60.93 109.80
CA LYS A 383 30.45 -61.16 111.25
C LYS A 383 31.26 -62.43 111.52
N MET A 384 30.99 -63.52 110.79
CA MET A 384 31.76 -64.77 110.89
C MET A 384 33.25 -64.55 110.56
N ILE A 385 33.56 -63.80 109.50
CA ILE A 385 34.94 -63.46 109.11
C ILE A 385 35.66 -62.64 110.20
N LYS A 386 34.96 -61.72 110.88
CA LYS A 386 35.52 -60.95 112.01
C LYS A 386 35.79 -61.83 113.23
N ILE A 387 34.92 -62.81 113.53
CA ILE A 387 35.11 -63.77 114.63
C ILE A 387 36.31 -64.68 114.33
N TRP A 388 36.40 -65.24 113.12
CA TRP A 388 37.51 -66.12 112.73
C TRP A 388 38.87 -65.40 112.70
N ASN A 389 38.94 -64.17 112.19
CA ASN A 389 40.17 -63.38 112.27
C ASN A 389 40.59 -63.10 113.72
N ARG A 390 39.65 -62.78 114.62
CA ARG A 390 39.95 -62.61 116.05
C ARG A 390 40.45 -63.91 116.70
N HIS A 391 39.91 -65.06 116.31
CA HIS A 391 40.37 -66.36 116.80
C HIS A 391 41.79 -66.69 116.30
N ASN A 392 42.08 -66.43 115.02
CA ASN A 392 43.40 -66.60 114.42
C ASN A 392 44.47 -65.70 115.10
N VAL A 393 44.14 -64.44 115.38
CA VAL A 393 45.01 -63.53 116.16
C VAL A 393 45.29 -64.05 117.57
N VAL A 394 44.32 -64.67 118.25
CA VAL A 394 44.54 -65.32 119.56
C VAL A 394 45.47 -66.52 119.44
N GLN A 395 45.28 -67.39 118.43
CA GLN A 395 46.14 -68.55 118.19
C GLN A 395 47.59 -68.14 117.83
N GLN A 396 47.77 -67.12 116.99
CA GLN A 396 49.09 -66.52 116.72
C GLN A 396 49.72 -65.90 117.97
N GLY A 397 48.90 -65.32 118.86
CA GLY A 397 49.34 -64.83 120.18
C GLY A 397 49.92 -65.94 121.05
N MET A 398 49.24 -67.09 121.13
CA MET A 398 49.69 -68.27 121.89
C MET A 398 50.97 -68.89 121.29
N LEU A 399 51.00 -69.11 119.98
CA LEU A 399 52.22 -69.58 119.28
C LEU A 399 53.40 -68.62 119.50
N SER A 400 53.14 -67.31 119.56
CA SER A 400 54.16 -66.30 119.85
C SER A 400 54.63 -66.30 121.31
N THR A 401 53.82 -66.74 122.28
CA THR A 401 54.28 -66.94 123.67
C THR A 401 55.08 -68.22 123.82
N ASP A 402 54.69 -69.30 123.14
CA ASP A 402 55.38 -70.59 123.21
C ASP A 402 56.75 -70.53 122.51
N ASP A 403 56.83 -69.89 121.34
CA ASP A 403 58.11 -69.54 120.67
C ASP A 403 59.04 -68.72 121.60
N ARG A 404 58.47 -67.81 122.40
CA ARG A 404 59.20 -67.01 123.41
C ARG A 404 59.48 -67.76 124.72
N ALA A 405 58.94 -68.95 124.93
CA ALA A 405 59.36 -69.87 125.99
C ALA A 405 60.48 -70.79 125.47
N MET A 406 60.29 -71.39 124.29
CA MET A 406 61.26 -72.24 123.61
C MET A 406 62.60 -71.52 123.38
N LYS A 407 62.58 -70.27 122.88
CA LYS A 407 63.75 -69.42 122.69
C LYS A 407 64.42 -68.93 124.00
N ARG A 408 63.82 -69.16 125.16
CA ARG A 408 64.47 -68.96 126.47
C ARG A 408 65.18 -70.22 126.95
N MET A 409 64.55 -71.39 126.86
CA MET A 409 65.23 -72.66 127.24
C MET A 409 66.45 -72.94 126.36
N ILE A 410 66.34 -72.72 125.04
CA ILE A 410 67.43 -72.88 124.05
C ILE A 410 68.63 -71.92 124.29
N ARG A 411 68.52 -70.96 125.22
CA ARG A 411 69.61 -70.00 125.54
C ARG A 411 70.37 -70.29 126.83
N GLN A 412 69.97 -71.28 127.63
CA GLN A 412 70.62 -71.56 128.92
C GLN A 412 71.39 -72.88 128.93
N ASP A 413 70.95 -73.89 128.17
CA ASP A 413 71.61 -75.20 128.08
C ASP A 413 71.99 -75.55 126.63
N ASN A 414 73.24 -76.02 126.43
CA ASN A 414 73.76 -76.44 125.13
C ASN A 414 73.20 -77.82 124.74
N ILE A 415 71.98 -77.85 124.18
CA ILE A 415 71.31 -79.08 123.72
C ILE A 415 70.87 -78.92 122.27
N THR A 416 71.23 -79.89 121.42
CA THR A 416 70.88 -79.92 119.99
C THR A 416 69.45 -80.40 119.73
N ARG A 417 68.94 -80.12 118.53
CA ARG A 417 67.51 -79.96 118.23
C ARG A 417 66.67 -81.26 118.22
N GLU A 418 67.28 -82.42 118.31
CA GLU A 418 66.62 -83.71 118.00
C GLU A 418 65.91 -84.38 119.20
N ASP A 419 66.32 -84.13 120.45
CA ASP A 419 65.71 -84.75 121.63
C ASP A 419 64.37 -84.11 122.10
N ILE A 420 63.92 -83.04 121.45
CA ILE A 420 62.68 -82.31 121.83
C ILE A 420 61.43 -82.88 121.13
N PHE A 421 61.59 -83.77 120.13
CA PHE A 421 60.49 -84.16 119.22
C PHE A 421 59.65 -85.39 119.62
N GLN A 422 59.80 -85.94 120.83
CA GLN A 422 59.05 -87.14 121.28
C GLN A 422 57.82 -86.87 122.18
N GLN A 423 57.34 -85.62 122.34
CA GLN A 423 56.19 -85.31 123.22
C GLN A 423 55.04 -84.48 122.62
N SER A 424 55.05 -84.16 121.32
CA SER A 424 54.00 -83.35 120.66
C SER A 424 53.44 -84.02 119.40
N GLY A 425 52.61 -85.05 119.60
CA GLY A 425 51.94 -85.77 118.50
C GLY A 425 50.85 -84.95 117.80
N TYR A 426 51.22 -84.21 116.75
CA TYR A 426 50.29 -83.57 115.83
C TYR A 426 50.44 -84.13 114.41
N THR A 427 49.39 -84.79 113.93
CA THR A 427 49.32 -85.39 112.59
C THR A 427 48.94 -84.36 111.52
N VAL A 428 49.51 -84.50 110.32
CA VAL A 428 49.03 -83.81 109.13
C VAL A 428 47.71 -84.44 108.69
N THR A 429 46.67 -83.62 108.49
CA THR A 429 45.42 -84.03 107.85
C THR A 429 44.98 -82.98 106.83
N THR A 430 45.17 -83.28 105.54
CA THR A 430 44.42 -82.66 104.46
C THR A 430 43.00 -83.21 104.43
N PRO A 431 41.99 -82.33 104.30
CA PRO A 431 40.93 -82.53 103.32
C PRO A 431 40.57 -81.21 102.60
N ASP A 432 39.91 -81.20 101.45
CA ASP A 432 39.80 -82.24 100.41
C ASP A 432 39.55 -81.53 99.06
N ASN A 433 39.61 -82.29 97.97
CA ASN A 433 39.29 -81.78 96.63
C ASN A 433 37.77 -81.83 96.37
N GLU A 434 37.36 -81.31 95.20
CA GLU A 434 35.97 -81.31 94.67
C GLU A 434 34.99 -80.36 95.38
N PHE A 435 34.62 -79.26 94.69
CA PHE A 435 33.22 -78.78 94.55
C PHE A 435 33.17 -77.71 93.44
N PHE A 436 32.45 -78.00 92.35
CA PHE A 436 32.13 -77.15 91.19
C PHE A 436 33.27 -76.53 90.35
N THR A 437 33.66 -77.29 89.33
CA THR A 437 33.62 -76.77 87.94
C THR A 437 32.20 -76.32 87.53
N GLU A 438 32.08 -75.60 86.42
CA GLU A 438 30.84 -75.07 85.79
C GLU A 438 30.40 -73.64 86.21
N LEU A 439 30.85 -72.65 85.43
CA LEU A 439 30.07 -71.46 85.03
C LEU A 439 30.81 -70.66 83.94
N ASN A 440 30.88 -71.21 82.72
CA ASN A 440 31.38 -70.49 81.53
C ASN A 440 30.85 -71.13 80.23
N ALA A 441 29.52 -71.18 80.12
CA ALA A 441 28.78 -71.53 78.91
C ALA A 441 27.64 -70.52 78.72
N ASP A 442 27.28 -70.29 77.45
CA ASP A 442 26.19 -69.45 76.95
C ASP A 442 26.17 -67.96 77.38
N ASN A 443 26.14 -66.98 76.47
CA ASN A 443 25.58 -67.01 75.13
C ASN A 443 26.54 -66.51 74.04
N LYS A 444 26.35 -67.04 72.82
CA LYS A 444 27.10 -66.68 71.60
C LYS A 444 26.11 -66.36 70.47
N THR A 445 26.32 -65.24 69.76
CA THR A 445 25.80 -64.95 68.39
C THR A 445 24.27 -64.87 68.21
N PRO A 446 23.74 -64.58 67.00
CA PRO A 446 24.18 -63.69 65.91
C PRO A 446 23.12 -62.54 65.70
N THR A 447 23.27 -61.54 64.81
CA THR A 447 23.08 -61.58 63.34
C THR A 447 23.64 -60.29 62.72
N GLN A 448 24.51 -60.32 61.71
CA GLN A 448 24.29 -60.63 60.28
C GLN A 448 23.28 -59.73 59.52
N LYS A 449 23.82 -58.98 58.54
CA LYS A 449 23.10 -58.24 57.50
C LYS A 449 22.62 -59.18 56.37
N PRO A 450 21.63 -58.74 55.58
CA PRO A 450 21.61 -58.94 54.14
C PRO A 450 22.14 -57.72 53.36
N ARG A 451 22.51 -57.95 52.10
CA ARG A 451 22.80 -56.98 51.02
C ARG A 451 22.10 -57.54 49.76
N VAL A 452 22.25 -56.88 48.60
CA VAL A 452 21.86 -57.33 47.23
C VAL A 452 20.42 -56.92 46.82
N ILE A 453 20.13 -56.35 45.63
CA ILE A 453 20.90 -55.47 44.71
C ILE A 453 19.97 -54.83 43.63
N ILE A 454 20.34 -53.64 43.14
CA ILE A 454 20.09 -52.96 41.82
C ILE A 454 18.86 -53.38 40.97
N GLN A 455 18.01 -52.41 40.57
CA GLN A 455 17.90 -51.98 39.14
C GLN A 455 17.11 -50.67 38.92
N ASP A 456 17.44 -50.02 37.79
CA ASP A 456 17.06 -48.66 37.42
C ASP A 456 15.66 -48.53 36.82
N THR A 457 15.13 -47.29 36.75
CA THR A 457 14.70 -46.71 35.45
C THR A 457 14.46 -45.20 35.52
N VAL A 458 14.67 -44.52 34.39
CA VAL A 458 14.39 -43.09 34.17
C VAL A 458 13.17 -42.97 33.24
N SER A 459 12.14 -42.18 33.60
CA SER A 459 11.31 -41.42 32.63
C SER A 459 10.24 -40.48 33.22
N THR A 460 10.39 -39.19 32.92
CA THR A 460 9.44 -38.41 32.11
C THR A 460 7.93 -38.42 32.40
N MET A 461 7.46 -37.44 33.18
CA MET A 461 6.30 -36.57 32.84
C MET A 461 6.67 -35.14 33.28
N LYS A 462 6.46 -34.03 32.55
CA LYS A 462 5.46 -33.58 31.56
C LYS A 462 4.04 -33.38 32.10
N SER A 463 3.80 -32.18 32.63
CA SER A 463 2.56 -31.40 32.49
C SER A 463 2.92 -29.92 32.57
#